data_AF-A0A3P3ZP77-F1
#
_entry.id   AF-A0A3P3ZP77-F1
#
_cell.length_a   1.000
_cell.length_b   1.000
_cell.length_c   1.000
_cell.angle_alpha   90.00
_cell.angle_beta   90.00
_cell.angle_gamma   90.00
#
_symmetry.space_group_name_H-M   'P 1'
#
loop_
_entity.id
_entity.type
_entity.pdbx_description
1 polymer ?
#
loop_
_entity_poly.entity_id
_entity_poly.type
_entity_poly.pdbx_seq_one_letter_code
_entity_poly.pdbx_strand_id
1 'polypeptide(L)'
;MKRVKGNGKRVVAVFSDPDCPFCRKLEKELSSITDVTVYTFLYPIASLHPDAPERSHWIACSKDPEKAWEDYQLRNIEPIHHECQDQLEEVQNLGEKYRISGTPTLVFADGEVVPGALPRAELEKALGPH
;
A
#
# COMPACT_ATOMS: atom_id res chain seq x y z
N MET A 1 -2.19 -0.71 -7.19
CA MET A 1 -1.75 -2.08 -7.56
C MET A 1 -2.57 -3.12 -6.80
N LYS A 2 -2.73 -4.34 -7.34
CA LYS A 2 -3.49 -5.43 -6.72
C LYS A 2 -2.59 -6.64 -6.55
N ARG A 3 -2.46 -7.14 -5.32
CA ARG A 3 -1.79 -8.41 -5.00
C ARG A 3 -2.80 -9.42 -4.49
N VAL A 4 -2.70 -10.67 -4.94
CA VAL A 4 -3.53 -11.78 -4.45
C VAL A 4 -2.64 -12.87 -3.87
N LYS A 5 -2.92 -13.27 -2.62
CA LYS A 5 -2.23 -14.39 -1.95
C LYS A 5 -3.24 -15.46 -1.57
N GLY A 6 -2.89 -16.72 -1.82
CA GLY A 6 -3.79 -17.86 -1.62
C GLY A 6 -5.07 -17.72 -2.45
N ASN A 7 -6.22 -17.95 -1.83
CA ASN A 7 -7.53 -17.89 -2.49
C ASN A 7 -8.07 -16.45 -2.68
N GLY A 8 -7.45 -15.44 -2.07
CA GLY A 8 -7.80 -14.02 -2.24
C GLY A 8 -9.17 -13.58 -1.72
N LYS A 9 -9.87 -14.39 -0.91
CA LYS A 9 -11.27 -14.11 -0.50
C LYS A 9 -11.43 -12.87 0.37
N ARG A 10 -10.45 -12.56 1.21
CA ARG A 10 -10.51 -11.40 2.12
C ARG A 10 -9.89 -10.20 1.44
N VAL A 11 -10.48 -9.02 1.58
CA VAL A 11 -10.07 -7.84 0.80
C VAL A 11 -9.73 -6.69 1.72
N VAL A 12 -8.60 -6.03 1.43
CA VAL A 12 -8.22 -4.77 2.08
C VAL A 12 -7.62 -3.81 1.05
N ALA A 13 -8.03 -2.55 1.11
CA ALA A 13 -7.39 -1.45 0.42
C ALA A 13 -6.44 -0.71 1.38
N VAL A 14 -5.27 -0.32 0.90
CA VAL A 14 -4.23 0.31 1.72
C VAL A 14 -3.73 1.55 1.00
N PHE A 15 -3.90 2.72 1.60
CA PHE A 15 -3.21 3.94 1.20
C PHE A 15 -1.84 3.95 1.86
N SER A 16 -0.78 3.95 1.05
CA SER A 16 0.58 3.70 1.53
C SER A 16 1.61 4.59 0.86
N ASP A 17 2.53 5.12 1.66
CA ASP A 17 3.67 5.90 1.21
C ASP A 17 4.92 5.01 1.17
N PRO A 18 5.70 4.98 0.07
CA PRO A 18 6.86 4.10 -0.05
C PRO A 18 7.93 4.33 1.03
N ASP A 19 8.11 5.56 1.48
CA ASP A 19 9.19 5.93 2.40
C ASP A 19 8.76 5.90 3.87
N CYS A 20 7.47 5.69 4.12
CA CYS A 20 6.93 5.65 5.47
C CYS A 20 7.36 4.36 6.21
N PRO A 21 8.05 4.45 7.36
CA PRO A 21 8.50 3.28 8.10
C PRO A 21 7.35 2.40 8.62
N PHE A 22 6.18 3.00 8.91
CA PHE A 22 4.99 2.24 9.31
C PHE A 22 4.34 1.52 8.12
N CYS A 23 4.40 2.10 6.91
CA CYS A 23 3.97 1.40 5.69
C CYS A 23 4.82 0.16 5.45
N ARG A 24 6.14 0.30 5.60
CA ARG A 24 7.08 -0.83 5.51
C ARG A 24 6.81 -1.89 6.56
N LYS A 25 6.47 -1.51 7.80
CA LYS A 25 6.07 -2.44 8.85
C LYS A 25 4.80 -3.19 8.45
N LEU A 26 3.76 -2.48 8.01
CA LEU A 26 2.50 -3.09 7.58
C LEU A 26 2.73 -4.08 6.42
N GLU A 27 3.56 -3.71 5.45
CA GLU A 27 3.88 -4.56 4.30
C GLU A 27 4.50 -5.89 4.73
N LYS A 28 5.38 -5.88 5.73
CA LYS A 28 5.93 -7.12 6.33
C LYS A 28 4.83 -7.99 6.95
N GLU A 29 3.89 -7.40 7.68
CA GLU A 29 2.78 -8.15 8.27
C GLU A 29 1.91 -8.79 7.17
N LEU A 30 1.51 -8.02 6.15
CA LEU A 30 0.73 -8.49 5.00
C LEU A 30 1.46 -9.57 4.19
N SER A 31 2.79 -9.47 4.07
CA SER A 31 3.62 -10.48 3.40
C SER A 31 3.54 -11.86 4.07
N SER A 32 3.10 -11.94 5.31
CA SER A 32 2.95 -13.18 6.07
C SER A 32 1.51 -13.74 6.04
N ILE A 33 0.53 -12.97 5.60
CA ILE A 33 -0.90 -13.36 5.53
C ILE A 33 -1.18 -14.04 4.17
N THR A 34 -2.10 -15.02 4.16
CA THR A 34 -2.59 -15.72 2.96
C THR A 34 -4.10 -15.50 2.80
N ASP A 35 -4.70 -15.97 1.71
CA ASP A 35 -6.15 -15.89 1.45
C ASP A 35 -6.69 -14.45 1.50
N VAL A 36 -5.88 -13.53 0.98
CA VAL A 36 -6.11 -12.09 1.00
C VAL A 36 -5.79 -11.46 -0.35
N THR A 37 -6.64 -10.54 -0.78
CA THR A 37 -6.41 -9.58 -1.85
C THR A 37 -6.09 -8.22 -1.24
N VAL A 38 -4.92 -7.68 -1.56
CA VAL A 38 -4.46 -6.37 -1.10
C VAL A 38 -4.47 -5.41 -2.28
N TYR A 39 -5.21 -4.31 -2.18
CA TYR A 39 -5.14 -3.18 -3.10
C TYR A 39 -4.29 -2.08 -2.49
N THR A 40 -3.06 -1.90 -2.97
CA THR A 40 -2.19 -0.81 -2.50
C THR A 40 -2.35 0.40 -3.41
N PHE A 41 -2.73 1.52 -2.81
CA PHE A 41 -2.83 2.85 -3.40
C PHE A 41 -1.62 3.66 -2.95
N LEU A 42 -0.77 4.06 -3.89
CA LEU A 42 0.42 4.85 -3.59
C LEU A 42 -0.02 6.26 -3.21
N TYR A 43 0.22 6.64 -1.96
CA TYR A 43 -0.21 7.89 -1.36
C TYR A 43 1.00 8.59 -0.71
N PRO A 44 1.96 9.08 -1.52
CA PRO A 44 3.15 9.74 -1.00
C PRO A 44 2.80 11.04 -0.27
N ILE A 45 3.39 11.26 0.91
CA ILE A 45 3.24 12.48 1.70
C ILE A 45 4.53 13.28 1.58
N ALA A 46 4.64 14.09 0.53
CA ALA A 46 5.87 14.84 0.19
C ALA A 46 6.39 15.75 1.32
N SER A 47 5.51 16.26 2.18
CA SER A 47 5.88 17.08 3.33
C SER A 47 6.60 16.32 4.44
N LEU A 48 6.45 14.99 4.48
CA LEU A 48 7.14 14.10 5.43
C LEU A 48 8.27 13.31 4.74
N HIS A 49 8.07 12.92 3.48
CA HIS A 49 8.99 12.12 2.69
C HIS A 49 9.18 12.76 1.30
N PRO A 50 10.18 13.64 1.12
CA PRO A 50 10.35 14.42 -0.11
C PRO A 50 10.57 13.59 -1.38
N ASP A 51 11.20 12.42 -1.27
CA ASP A 51 11.50 11.53 -2.39
C ASP A 51 10.34 10.56 -2.71
N ALA A 52 9.36 10.43 -1.81
CA ALA A 52 8.28 9.46 -1.94
C ALA A 52 7.43 9.66 -3.21
N PRO A 53 7.15 10.89 -3.69
CA PRO A 53 6.45 11.08 -4.96
C PRO A 53 7.19 10.46 -6.15
N GLU A 54 8.50 10.69 -6.24
CA GLU A 54 9.33 10.17 -7.33
C GLU A 54 9.46 8.64 -7.25
N ARG A 55 9.70 8.08 -6.06
CA ARG A 55 9.70 6.61 -5.87
C ARG A 55 8.34 6.00 -6.18
N SER A 56 7.24 6.66 -5.78
CA SER A 56 5.88 6.20 -6.12
C SER A 56 5.66 6.18 -7.62
N HIS A 57 6.12 7.21 -8.34
CA HIS A 57 6.06 7.29 -9.79
C HIS A 57 6.79 6.11 -10.44
N TRP A 58 8.04 5.87 -10.05
CA TRP A 58 8.85 4.77 -10.59
C TRP A 58 8.25 3.39 -10.31
N ILE A 59 7.70 3.17 -9.11
CA ILE A 59 6.99 1.94 -8.77
C ILE A 59 5.76 1.78 -9.67
N ALA A 60 4.92 2.82 -9.78
CA ALA A 60 3.71 2.80 -10.59
C ALA A 60 3.99 2.58 -12.08
N CYS A 61 5.06 3.19 -12.60
CA CYS A 61 5.48 3.10 -14.00
C CYS A 61 6.31 1.85 -14.32
N SER A 62 6.65 1.03 -13.33
CA SER A 62 7.41 -0.19 -13.57
C SER A 62 6.59 -1.22 -14.36
N LYS A 63 7.28 -2.15 -15.01
CA LYS A 63 6.63 -3.26 -15.73
C LYS A 63 5.78 -4.15 -14.82
N ASP A 64 6.13 -4.20 -13.54
CA ASP A 64 5.43 -4.97 -12.51
C ASP A 64 5.41 -4.13 -11.21
N PRO A 65 4.39 -3.26 -11.05
CA PRO A 65 4.29 -2.35 -9.90
C PRO A 65 4.17 -3.07 -8.56
N GLU A 66 3.54 -4.25 -8.53
CA GLU A 66 3.45 -5.08 -7.33
C GLU A 66 4.84 -5.56 -6.92
N LYS A 67 5.59 -6.13 -7.86
CA LYS A 67 6.94 -6.60 -7.59
C LYS A 67 7.86 -5.45 -7.18
N ALA A 68 7.82 -4.32 -7.88
CA ALA A 68 8.64 -3.13 -7.56
C ALA A 68 8.35 -2.61 -6.15
N TRP A 69 7.08 -2.58 -5.74
CA TRP A 69 6.68 -2.24 -4.39
C TRP A 69 7.25 -3.22 -3.35
N GLU A 70 7.09 -4.53 -3.55
CA GLU A 70 7.61 -5.53 -2.61
C GLU A 70 9.15 -5.53 -2.56
N ASP A 71 9.81 -5.35 -3.71
CA ASP A 71 11.26 -5.18 -3.83
C ASP A 71 11.75 -4.02 -2.94
N TYR A 72 11.09 -2.86 -3.06
CA TYR A 72 11.46 -1.70 -2.28
C TYR A 72 11.15 -1.89 -0.79
N GLN A 73 9.93 -2.31 -0.46
CA GLN A 73 9.45 -2.41 0.93
C GLN A 73 10.10 -3.53 1.74
N LEU A 74 10.29 -4.71 1.14
CA LEU A 74 10.75 -5.90 1.88
C LEU A 74 12.24 -6.15 1.70
N ARG A 75 12.82 -5.71 0.58
CA ARG A 75 14.19 -6.07 0.17
C ARG A 75 15.12 -4.86 0.00
N ASN A 76 14.62 -3.63 0.17
CA ASN A 76 15.38 -2.39 -0.04
C ASN A 76 16.02 -2.30 -1.43
N ILE A 77 15.35 -2.84 -2.46
CA ILE A 77 15.78 -2.68 -3.84
C ILE A 77 15.11 -1.42 -4.40
N GLU A 78 15.92 -0.42 -4.75
CA GLU A 78 15.42 0.86 -5.27
C GLU A 78 14.63 0.66 -6.58
N PRO A 79 13.49 1.35 -6.75
CA PRO A 79 12.75 1.35 -8.00
C PRO A 79 13.59 1.94 -9.13
N ILE A 80 13.47 1.37 -10.32
CA ILE A 80 14.16 1.87 -11.51
C ILE A 80 13.36 3.04 -12.08
N HIS A 81 14.06 4.11 -12.47
CA HIS A 81 13.44 5.24 -13.16
C HIS A 81 12.75 4.79 -14.46
N HIS A 82 11.47 5.15 -14.59
CA HIS A 82 10.65 4.90 -15.76
C HIS A 82 9.86 6.17 -16.09
N GLU A 83 9.79 6.52 -17.37
CA GLU A 83 8.92 7.61 -17.84
C GLU A 83 7.57 7.02 -18.28
N CYS A 84 6.50 7.41 -17.61
CA CYS A 84 5.13 7.09 -18.02
C CYS A 84 4.12 8.12 -17.50
N GLN A 85 2.85 7.99 -17.86
CA GLN A 85 1.77 8.67 -17.14
C GLN A 85 1.29 7.75 -16.02
N ASP A 86 1.39 8.20 -14.77
CA ASP A 86 0.85 7.50 -13.61
C ASP A 86 -0.56 8.02 -13.23
N GLN A 87 -1.10 7.49 -12.13
CA GLN A 87 -2.39 7.92 -11.57
C GLN A 87 -2.26 8.41 -10.12
N LEU A 88 -1.10 8.96 -9.73
CA LEU A 88 -0.85 9.35 -8.35
C LEU A 88 -1.74 10.52 -7.93
N GLU A 89 -2.02 11.47 -8.83
CA GLU A 89 -2.91 12.59 -8.54
C GLU A 89 -4.35 12.12 -8.28
N GLU A 90 -4.87 11.16 -9.06
CA GLU A 90 -6.18 10.58 -8.83
C GLU A 90 -6.25 9.83 -7.49
N VAL A 91 -5.17 9.15 -7.11
CA VAL A 91 -5.07 8.48 -5.81
C VAL A 91 -5.01 9.49 -4.66
N GLN A 92 -4.30 10.60 -4.82
CA GLN A 92 -4.28 11.70 -3.85
C GLN A 92 -5.70 12.27 -3.65
N ASN A 93 -6.37 12.63 -4.73
CA ASN A 93 -7.75 13.12 -4.71
C ASN A 93 -8.73 12.12 -4.08
N LEU A 94 -8.53 10.82 -4.35
CA LEU A 94 -9.31 9.76 -3.72
C LEU A 94 -9.11 9.73 -2.20
N GLY A 95 -7.86 9.77 -1.74
CA GLY A 95 -7.56 9.77 -0.31
C GLY A 95 -8.13 11.00 0.40
N GLU A 96 -8.02 12.19 -0.19
CA GLU A 96 -8.64 13.40 0.34
C GLU A 96 -10.16 13.27 0.47
N LYS A 97 -10.83 12.75 -0.57
CA LYS A 97 -12.27 12.50 -0.57
C LYS A 97 -12.70 11.57 0.56
N TYR A 98 -11.90 10.54 0.85
CA TYR A 98 -12.13 9.60 1.94
C TYR A 98 -11.49 10.01 3.27
N ARG A 99 -10.97 11.25 3.37
CA ARG A 99 -10.36 11.84 4.56
C ARG A 99 -9.18 11.03 5.10
N ILE A 100 -8.38 10.45 4.21
CA ILE A 100 -7.13 9.78 4.53
C ILE A 100 -6.11 10.86 4.95
N SER A 101 -5.79 10.91 6.24
CA SER A 101 -4.93 11.94 6.84
C SER A 101 -3.50 11.47 7.11
N GLY A 102 -3.18 10.20 6.85
CA GLY A 102 -1.86 9.64 7.09
C GLY A 102 -1.69 8.25 6.47
N THR A 103 -0.45 7.77 6.47
CA THR A 103 -0.09 6.46 5.92
C THR A 103 0.65 5.58 6.95
N PRO A 104 0.40 4.25 6.96
CA PRO A 104 -0.61 3.59 6.14
C PRO A 104 -2.02 3.86 6.68
N THR A 105 -3.02 3.82 5.81
CA THR A 105 -4.43 3.73 6.22
C THR A 105 -5.06 2.55 5.49
N LEU A 106 -5.73 1.67 6.24
CA LEU A 106 -6.41 0.49 5.73
C LEU A 106 -7.91 0.74 5.61
N VAL A 107 -8.52 0.20 4.57
CA VAL A 107 -9.97 0.20 4.33
C VAL A 107 -10.39 -1.24 4.07
N PHE A 108 -11.21 -1.79 4.96
CA PHE A 108 -11.67 -3.17 4.91
C PHE A 108 -12.97 -3.30 4.10
N ALA A 109 -13.32 -4.53 3.72
CA ALA A 109 -14.46 -4.83 2.85
C ALA A 109 -15.82 -4.46 3.48
N ASP A 110 -15.90 -4.38 4.81
CA ASP A 110 -17.07 -3.93 5.55
C ASP A 110 -17.17 -2.40 5.69
N GLY A 111 -16.18 -1.66 5.15
CA GLY A 111 -16.11 -0.21 5.20
C GLY A 111 -15.37 0.33 6.43
N GLU A 112 -14.84 -0.52 7.32
CA GLU A 112 -14.00 -0.07 8.42
C GLU A 112 -12.73 0.60 7.88
N VAL A 113 -12.43 1.80 8.40
CA VAL A 113 -11.23 2.57 8.05
C VAL A 113 -10.32 2.63 9.28
N VAL A 114 -9.13 2.05 9.15
CA VAL A 114 -8.16 1.96 10.24
C VAL A 114 -6.90 2.75 9.87
N PRO A 115 -6.63 3.88 10.55
CA PRO A 115 -5.37 4.58 10.38
C PRO A 115 -4.24 3.84 11.11
N GLY A 116 -3.06 3.83 10.49
CA GLY A 116 -1.84 3.25 11.05
C GLY A 116 -1.64 1.78 10.73
N ALA A 117 -0.43 1.29 11.05
CA ALA A 117 -0.07 -0.10 10.79
C ALA A 117 -0.63 -1.03 11.87
N LEU A 118 -1.35 -2.07 11.46
CA LEU A 118 -1.84 -3.11 12.36
C LEU A 118 -0.83 -4.28 12.46
N PRO A 119 -0.60 -4.84 13.66
CA PRO A 119 0.08 -6.13 13.81
C PRO A 119 -0.71 -7.25 13.13
N ARG A 120 -0.05 -8.35 12.75
CA ARG A 120 -0.70 -9.52 12.12
C ARG A 120 -1.98 -9.98 12.82
N ALA A 121 -1.96 -10.13 14.15
CA ALA A 121 -3.13 -10.65 14.87
C ALA A 121 -4.37 -9.74 14.71
N GLU A 122 -4.17 -8.43 14.68
CA GLU A 122 -5.23 -7.45 14.46
C GLU A 122 -5.66 -7.40 12.99
N LEU A 123 -4.72 -7.55 12.04
CA LEU A 123 -5.04 -7.70 10.62
C LEU A 123 -5.92 -8.93 10.36
N GLU A 124 -5.55 -10.10 10.90
CA GLU A 124 -6.34 -11.33 10.74
C GLU A 124 -7.74 -11.17 11.34
N LYS A 125 -7.86 -10.44 12.46
CA LYS A 125 -9.16 -10.14 13.08
C LYS A 125 -10.00 -9.20 12.20
N ALA A 126 -9.41 -8.13 11.68
CA ALA A 126 -10.10 -7.13 10.85
C ALA A 126 -10.47 -7.67 9.45
N LEU A 127 -9.63 -8.53 8.87
CA LEU A 127 -9.91 -9.23 7.61
C LEU A 127 -11.06 -10.24 7.74
N GLY A 128 -11.41 -10.63 8.96
CA GLY A 128 -12.43 -11.63 9.23
C GLY A 128 -11.98 -13.07 8.94
N PRO A 129 -12.91 -14.03 9.03
CA PRO A 129 -12.62 -15.46 8.91
C PRO A 129 -12.09 -15.84 7.52
N HIS A 130 -11.20 -16.84 7.51
CA HIS A 130 -10.63 -17.46 6.30
C HIS A 130 -11.57 -18.49 5.68
#